data_AF-A0A7V9IGX6-F1
#
_entry.id   AF-A0A7V9IGX6-F1
#
_cell.length_a   1.000
_cell.length_b   1.000
_cell.length_c   1.000
_cell.angle_alpha   90.00
_cell.angle_beta   90.00
_cell.angle_gamma   90.00
#
_symmetry.space_group_name_H-M   'P 1'
#
loop_
_entity.id
_entity.type
_entity.pdbx_description
1 polymer ?
#
loop_
_entity_poly.entity_id
_entity_poly.type
_entity_poly.pdbx_seq_one_letter_code
_entity_poly.pdbx_strand_id
1 'polypeptide(L)'
;TTVAGTLARAFAQSGHSVLALDADTNPMLGISLGLGPEQTDILVGARQALDAEELEHQPTMEGIVETFGTDAPDGIRLVVCSRIEKADPG
;
A
#
# COMPACT_ATOMS: atom_id res chain seq x y z
N THR A 1 5.89 9.99 1.31
CA THR A 1 6.13 9.03 2.43
C THR A 1 5.98 9.57 3.86
N THR A 2 6.94 10.33 4.45
CA THR A 2 6.99 10.55 5.92
C THR A 2 5.74 11.19 6.52
N VAL A 3 5.22 12.26 5.90
CA VAL A 3 3.97 12.90 6.34
C VAL A 3 2.80 11.93 6.29
N ALA A 4 2.70 11.11 5.24
CA ALA A 4 1.66 10.10 5.10
C ALA A 4 1.76 9.04 6.21
N GLY A 5 2.98 8.58 6.54
CA GLY A 5 3.21 7.67 7.66
C GLY A 5 2.79 8.27 9.00
N THR A 6 3.14 9.52 9.28
CA THR A 6 2.71 10.22 10.49
C THR A 6 1.19 10.35 10.58
N LEU A 7 0.53 10.77 9.49
CA LEU A 7 -0.93 10.89 9.46
C LEU A 7 -1.64 9.55 9.63
N ALA A 8 -1.16 8.50 8.95
CA ALA A 8 -1.72 7.16 9.07
C ALA A 8 -1.68 6.65 10.52
N ARG A 9 -0.53 6.79 11.19
CA ARG A 9 -0.40 6.43 12.62
C ARG A 9 -1.29 7.28 13.52
N ALA A 10 -1.34 8.60 13.29
CA ALA A 10 -2.19 9.49 14.08
C ALA A 10 -3.67 9.13 13.96
N PHE A 11 -4.16 8.84 12.75
CA PHE A 11 -5.55 8.43 12.54
C PHE A 11 -5.85 7.07 13.16
N ALA A 12 -4.98 6.09 12.98
CA ALA A 12 -5.14 4.74 13.53
C ALA A 12 -5.17 4.76 15.07
N GLN A 13 -4.23 5.46 15.70
CA GLN A 13 -4.19 5.63 17.16
C GLN A 13 -5.38 6.42 17.70
N SER A 14 -6.02 7.25 16.88
CA SER A 14 -7.26 7.94 17.22
C SER A 14 -8.51 7.06 17.02
N GLY A 15 -8.35 5.77 16.71
CA GLY A 15 -9.43 4.79 16.59
C GLY A 15 -10.06 4.67 15.20
N HIS A 16 -9.45 5.26 14.16
CA HIS A 16 -9.94 5.12 12.79
C HIS A 16 -9.38 3.85 12.14
N SER A 17 -10.19 3.20 11.30
CA SER A 17 -9.67 2.20 10.36
C SER A 17 -8.88 2.92 9.26
N VAL A 18 -7.63 2.50 9.05
CA VAL A 18 -6.72 3.15 8.10
C VAL A 18 -6.22 2.14 7.08
N LEU A 19 -6.51 2.44 5.80
CA LEU A 19 -5.85 1.85 4.66
C LEU A 19 -4.87 2.86 4.07
N ALA A 20 -3.58 2.55 4.14
CA ALA A 20 -2.51 3.33 3.54
C ALA A 20 -2.20 2.80 2.14
N LEU A 21 -2.18 3.69 1.15
CA LEU A 21 -1.79 3.40 -0.23
C LEU A 21 -0.46 4.09 -0.53
N ASP A 22 0.56 3.33 -0.93
CA ASP A 22 1.83 3.86 -1.40
C ASP A 22 1.93 3.70 -2.92
N ALA A 23 1.78 4.83 -3.62
CA ALA A 23 1.90 4.92 -5.08
C ALA A 23 3.12 5.75 -5.50
N ASP A 24 4.09 5.94 -4.59
CA ASP A 24 5.35 6.60 -4.92
C ASP A 24 6.19 5.69 -5.84
N THR A 25 6.98 6.27 -6.75
CA THR A 25 7.89 5.50 -7.63
C THR A 25 8.98 4.75 -6.86
N ASN A 26 9.27 5.21 -5.65
CA ASN A 26 10.13 4.54 -4.67
C ASN A 26 9.34 4.35 -3.37
N PRO A 27 8.57 3.25 -3.23
CA PRO A 27 7.69 3.03 -2.09
C PRO A 27 8.49 2.85 -0.81
N MET A 28 8.27 3.75 0.16
CA MET A 28 8.99 3.77 1.43
C MET A 28 8.03 3.80 2.62
N LEU A 29 6.71 3.74 2.39
CA LEU A 29 5.71 3.91 3.43
C LEU A 29 5.71 2.72 4.40
N GLY A 30 5.96 1.50 3.91
CA GLY A 30 6.12 0.33 4.77
C GLY A 30 7.23 0.52 5.81
N ILE A 31 8.39 1.00 5.38
CA ILE A 31 9.50 1.34 6.28
C ILE A 31 9.09 2.46 7.25
N SER A 32 8.43 3.51 6.75
CA SER A 32 7.98 4.63 7.59
C SER A 32 6.91 4.23 8.63
N LEU A 33 6.13 3.19 8.36
CA LEU A 33 5.13 2.64 9.28
C LEU A 33 5.72 1.62 10.25
N GLY A 34 6.97 1.18 10.05
CA GLY A 34 7.65 0.22 10.92
C GLY A 34 7.52 -1.24 10.49
N LEU A 35 7.09 -1.50 9.25
CA LEU A 35 7.04 -2.84 8.66
C LEU A 35 8.45 -3.40 8.41
N GLY A 36 9.41 -2.52 8.13
CA GLY A 36 10.80 -2.90 7.84
C GLY A 36 11.05 -3.22 6.35
N PRO A 37 12.33 -3.36 5.97
CA PRO A 37 12.73 -3.41 4.56
C PRO A 37 12.25 -4.68 3.85
N GLU A 38 12.44 -5.86 4.44
CA GLU A 38 12.11 -7.14 3.80
C GLU A 38 10.63 -7.23 3.37
N GLN A 39 9.71 -6.90 4.28
CA GLN A 39 8.28 -6.93 3.99
C GLN A 39 7.87 -5.79 3.04
N THR A 40 8.54 -4.65 3.09
CA THR A 40 8.31 -3.56 2.12
C THR A 40 8.75 -4.00 0.71
N ASP A 41 9.89 -4.66 0.59
CA ASP A 41 10.42 -5.17 -0.69
C ASP A 41 9.49 -6.23 -1.30
N ILE A 42 8.87 -7.09 -0.49
CA ILE A 42 7.85 -8.04 -0.95
C ILE A 42 6.67 -7.31 -1.60
N LEU A 43 6.16 -6.24 -0.97
CA LEU A 43 5.06 -5.44 -1.52
C LEU A 43 5.46 -4.74 -2.83
N VAL A 44 6.68 -4.22 -2.90
CA VAL A 44 7.24 -3.63 -4.13
C VAL A 44 7.33 -4.67 -5.23
N GLY A 45 7.81 -5.88 -4.92
CA GLY A 45 7.89 -7.00 -5.87
C GLY A 45 6.51 -7.43 -6.38
N ALA A 46 5.50 -7.50 -5.52
CA ALA A 46 4.13 -7.80 -5.92
C ALA A 46 3.58 -6.76 -6.91
N ARG A 47 3.82 -5.46 -6.66
CA ARG A 47 3.47 -4.39 -7.61
C ARG A 47 4.18 -4.56 -8.96
N GLN A 48 5.48 -4.89 -8.94
CA GLN A 48 6.25 -5.11 -10.17
C GLN A 48 5.75 -6.32 -10.96
N ALA A 49 5.39 -7.41 -10.30
CA ALA A 49 4.83 -8.59 -10.95
C ALA A 49 3.43 -8.31 -11.55
N LEU A 50 2.61 -7.48 -10.90
CA LEU A 50 1.37 -6.96 -11.48
C LEU A 50 1.63 -6.11 -12.73
N ASP A 51 2.57 -5.17 -12.66
CA ASP A 51 2.96 -4.31 -13.79
C ASP A 51 3.51 -5.13 -14.97
N ALA A 52 4.13 -6.29 -14.69
CA ALA A 52 4.68 -7.22 -15.68
C ALA A 52 3.66 -8.27 -16.18
N GLU A 53 2.39 -8.19 -15.75
CA GLU A 53 1.32 -9.15 -16.07
C GLU A 53 1.62 -10.60 -15.60
N GLU A 54 2.53 -10.77 -14.64
CA GLU A 54 2.84 -12.06 -14.00
C GLU A 54 1.86 -12.40 -12.88
N LEU A 55 1.16 -11.39 -12.36
CA LEU A 55 0.06 -11.52 -11.41
C LEU A 55 -1.24 -10.94 -12.00
N GLU A 56 -2.36 -11.58 -11.67
CA GLU A 56 -3.68 -11.09 -12.08
C GLU A 56 -4.11 -9.88 -11.25
N HIS A 57 -4.71 -8.90 -11.92
CA HIS A 57 -5.31 -7.76 -11.26
C HIS A 57 -6.57 -8.17 -10.50
N GLN A 58 -6.73 -7.67 -9.28
CA GLN A 58 -7.95 -7.87 -8.52
C GLN A 58 -9.03 -6.89 -9.01
N PRO A 59 -10.25 -7.37 -9.35
CA PRO A 59 -11.30 -6.53 -9.92
C PRO A 59 -12.01 -5.66 -8.88
N THR A 60 -11.85 -5.97 -7.58
CA THR A 60 -12.50 -5.26 -6.48
C THR A 60 -11.49 -4.68 -5.51
N MET A 61 -11.88 -3.60 -4.83
CA MET A 61 -11.06 -2.97 -3.80
C MET A 61 -10.78 -3.92 -2.64
N GLU A 62 -11.79 -4.69 -2.22
CA GLU A 62 -11.67 -5.71 -1.20
C GLU A 62 -10.65 -6.77 -1.62
N GLY A 63 -10.72 -7.26 -2.86
CA GLY A 63 -9.78 -8.23 -3.41
C GLY A 63 -8.34 -7.69 -3.43
N ILE A 64 -8.15 -6.41 -3.79
CA ILE A 64 -6.84 -5.75 -3.73
C ILE A 64 -6.29 -5.76 -2.31
N VAL A 65 -7.09 -5.34 -1.32
CA VAL A 65 -6.67 -5.25 0.08
C VAL A 65 -6.41 -6.62 0.70
N GLU A 66 -7.20 -7.63 0.33
CA GLU A 66 -7.02 -9.01 0.79
C GLU A 66 -5.77 -9.66 0.19
N THR A 67 -5.53 -9.45 -1.10
CA THR A 67 -4.46 -10.12 -1.86
C THR A 67 -3.11 -9.41 -1.70
N PHE A 68 -3.10 -8.08 -1.78
CA PHE A 68 -1.88 -7.27 -1.83
C PHE A 68 -1.67 -6.39 -0.60
N GLY A 69 -2.61 -6.42 0.35
CA GLY A 69 -2.49 -5.69 1.60
C GLY A 69 -1.73 -6.47 2.66
N THR A 70 -0.93 -5.76 3.45
CA THR A 70 -0.29 -6.32 4.65
C THR A 70 -0.62 -5.48 5.89
N ASP A 71 -0.57 -6.11 7.05
CA ASP A 71 -0.77 -5.41 8.32
C ASP A 71 0.54 -4.76 8.77
N ALA A 72 0.51 -3.43 8.91
CA ALA A 72 1.56 -2.63 9.51
C ALA A 72 1.22 -2.34 10.99
N PRO A 73 2.20 -1.83 11.77
CA PRO A 73 1.95 -1.41 13.14
C PRO A 73 0.75 -0.46 13.32
N ASP A 74 0.21 -0.40 14.54
CA ASP A 74 -0.97 0.38 14.91
C ASP A 74 -2.28 -0.05 14.21
N GLY A 75 -2.32 -1.24 13.60
CA GLY A 75 -3.52 -1.76 12.92
C GLY A 75 -3.78 -1.14 11.55
N ILE A 76 -2.73 -0.56 10.93
CA ILE A 76 -2.81 0.05 9.60
C ILE A 76 -2.69 -1.05 8.55
N ARG A 77 -3.60 -1.06 7.58
CA ARG A 77 -3.46 -1.91 6.39
C ARG A 77 -2.66 -1.13 5.34
N LEU A 78 -1.63 -1.73 4.75
CA LEU A 78 -0.80 -1.09 3.72
C LEU A 78 -0.89 -1.85 2.40
N VAL A 79 -1.08 -1.12 1.30
CA VAL A 79 -0.96 -1.61 -0.07
C VAL A 79 0.02 -0.73 -0.83
N VAL A 80 0.94 -1.35 -1.58
CA VAL A 80 1.79 -0.67 -2.56
C VAL A 80 1.16 -0.84 -3.92
N CYS A 81 0.82 0.25 -4.61
CA CYS A 81 0.08 0.23 -5.86
C CYS A 81 0.70 1.14 -6.91
N SER A 82 0.40 0.88 -8.18
CA SER A 82 0.86 1.75 -9.27
C SER A 82 -0.02 3.00 -9.35
N ARG A 83 0.61 4.16 -9.56
CA ARG A 83 -0.10 5.43 -9.72
C ARG A 83 -0.89 5.42 -11.02
N ILE A 84 -2.16 5.86 -10.97
CA ILE A 84 -2.95 6.08 -12.18
C ILE A 84 -2.45 7.38 -12.85
N GLU A 85 -1.90 7.27 -14.06
CA GLU A 85 -1.42 8.42 -14.83
C GLU A 85 -2.51 9.07 -15.70
N LYS A 86 -3.53 8.32 -16.10
CA LYS A 86 -4.74 8.83 -16.75
C LYS A 86 -5.96 8.21 -16.09
N ALA A 87 -6.71 9.01 -15.35
CA ALA A 87 -8.09 8.69 -15.08
C ALA A 87 -8.82 8.85 -16.42
N ASP A 88 -9.31 7.76 -17.01
CA ASP A 88 -10.35 7.86 -18.03
C ASP A 88 -11.66 8.08 -17.27
N PRO A 89 -12.23 9.30 -17.28
CA PRO A 89 -13.56 9.50 -16.73
C PRO A 89 -14.50 8.91 -17.79
N GLY A 90 -14.83 7.63 -17.64
CA GLY A 90 -15.75 6.93 -18.55
C GLY A 90 -16.99 7.76 -18.89
#